data_AF-A0A0U1MAT5-F1
#
_entry.id   AF-A0A0U1MAT5-F1
#
_cell.length_a   1.000
_cell.length_b   1.000
_cell.length_c   1.000
_cell.angle_alpha   90.00
_cell.angle_beta   90.00
_cell.angle_gamma   90.00
#
_symmetry.space_group_name_H-M   'P 1'
#
loop_
_entity.id
_entity.type
_entity.pdbx_description
1 polymer ?
#
loop_
_entity_poly.entity_id
_entity_poly.type
_entity_poly.pdbx_seq_one_letter_code
_entity_poly.pdbx_strand_id
1 'polypeptide(L)'
;MESPCPPININVLPSQSPQSSMMAAQAGSPSTSCPYPNSSSIDALVVPDLPLDEAVKEYANWHKSRVASQEMKDNVDLACQIALSKGFDLSQIDKDRNCNDYTDEGVMKGVARRWTEEVREWLNHYEPLF
;
A
#
# COMPACT_ATOMS: atom_id res chain seq x y z
N MET A 1 -8.68 19.17 53.19
CA MET A 1 -7.79 18.29 53.95
C MET A 1 -7.53 17.06 53.10
N GLU A 2 -6.30 16.53 53.12
CA GLU A 2 -5.75 15.41 52.32
C GLU A 2 -4.99 15.84 51.05
N SER A 3 -3.77 15.39 50.73
CA SER A 3 -2.58 14.99 51.49
C SER A 3 -1.37 15.10 50.52
N PRO A 4 -0.15 15.49 50.94
CA PRO A 4 0.98 15.72 50.02
C PRO A 4 1.57 14.41 49.48
N CYS A 5 1.79 14.33 48.16
CA CYS A 5 2.48 13.19 47.54
C CYS A 5 3.97 13.14 47.98
N PRO A 6 4.52 11.94 48.27
CA PRO A 6 5.92 11.80 48.65
C PRO A 6 6.87 11.95 47.44
N PRO A 7 8.14 12.32 47.68
CA PRO A 7 9.12 12.50 46.62
C PRO A 7 9.60 11.16 46.04
N ILE A 8 9.79 11.12 44.72
CA ILE A 8 10.31 9.98 43.94
C ILE A 8 11.84 10.05 43.88
N ASN A 9 12.51 8.97 44.27
CA ASN A 9 13.96 8.81 44.19
C ASN A 9 14.31 7.89 43.02
N ILE A 10 14.97 8.41 41.98
CA ILE A 10 15.39 7.60 40.82
C ILE A 10 16.89 7.31 40.92
N ASN A 11 17.23 6.06 41.21
CA ASN A 11 18.59 5.56 41.06
C ASN A 11 18.84 5.19 39.59
N VAL A 12 19.73 5.93 38.94
CA VAL A 12 20.28 5.60 37.61
C VAL A 12 21.66 4.95 37.79
N LEU A 13 21.83 3.71 37.32
CA LEU A 13 23.14 3.06 37.24
C LEU A 13 23.74 3.17 35.83
N PRO A 14 25.06 3.40 35.70
CA PRO A 14 25.74 3.41 34.40
C PRO A 14 26.14 2.01 33.91
N SER A 15 26.42 1.97 32.61
CA SER A 15 26.68 0.85 31.70
C SER A 15 27.85 -0.10 32.06
N GLN A 16 27.81 -1.32 31.50
CA GLN A 16 28.85 -1.86 30.58
C GLN A 16 28.58 -3.34 30.16
N SER A 17 28.82 -3.64 28.88
CA SER A 17 28.85 -4.98 28.27
C SER A 17 30.20 -5.67 28.52
N PRO A 18 30.29 -7.02 28.50
CA PRO A 18 31.17 -7.66 27.50
C PRO A 18 30.75 -9.07 26.98
N GLN A 19 30.88 -9.20 25.66
CA GLN A 19 31.33 -10.30 24.76
C GLN A 19 31.28 -11.82 25.10
N SER A 20 30.76 -12.57 24.11
CA SER A 20 31.18 -13.88 23.51
C SER A 20 31.12 -15.18 24.37
N SER A 21 30.79 -16.41 23.91
CA SER A 21 31.08 -17.08 22.64
C SER A 21 30.33 -18.45 22.48
N MET A 22 29.94 -18.77 21.23
CA MET A 22 29.86 -20.08 20.50
C MET A 22 29.02 -21.29 20.96
N MET A 23 28.14 -21.79 20.07
CA MET A 23 28.26 -23.14 19.47
C MET A 23 27.46 -23.24 18.16
N ALA A 24 28.05 -23.92 17.18
CA ALA A 24 27.58 -24.07 15.81
C ALA A 24 26.66 -25.28 15.63
N ALA A 25 25.74 -25.21 14.66
CA ALA A 25 25.39 -26.35 13.83
C ALA A 25 24.83 -25.85 12.48
N GLN A 26 25.58 -26.11 11.41
CA GLN A 26 25.14 -25.93 10.04
C GLN A 26 24.11 -27.01 9.67
N ALA A 27 23.05 -26.63 8.95
CA ALA A 27 22.37 -27.50 7.99
C ALA A 27 21.90 -26.61 6.84
N GLY A 28 22.39 -26.91 5.64
CA GLY A 28 22.26 -26.06 4.46
C GLY A 28 20.86 -26.02 3.87
N SER A 29 20.54 -24.87 3.30
CA SER A 29 19.71 -24.77 2.09
C SER A 29 20.17 -23.50 1.35
N PRO A 30 20.41 -23.54 0.04
CA PRO A 30 20.79 -22.35 -0.70
C PRO A 30 19.54 -21.46 -0.78
N SER A 31 19.47 -20.44 0.08
CA SER A 31 18.61 -19.31 -0.20
C SER A 31 19.17 -18.64 -1.44
N THR A 32 18.58 -18.96 -2.58
CA THR A 32 18.73 -18.22 -3.82
C THR A 32 18.42 -16.76 -3.50
N SER A 33 19.47 -15.98 -3.24
CA SER A 33 19.38 -14.53 -3.17
C SER A 33 19.06 -14.07 -4.58
N CYS A 34 17.78 -13.89 -4.88
CA CYS A 34 17.38 -13.08 -6.00
C CYS A 34 18.02 -11.70 -5.78
N PRO A 35 18.86 -11.19 -6.68
CA PRO A 35 19.30 -9.81 -6.61
C PRO A 35 18.08 -8.96 -6.95
N TYR A 36 17.30 -8.56 -5.95
CA TYR A 36 16.40 -7.44 -6.12
C TYR A 36 17.29 -6.21 -6.27
N PRO A 37 17.31 -5.52 -7.42
CA PRO A 37 18.02 -4.27 -7.50
C PRO A 37 17.34 -3.32 -6.52
N ASN A 38 18.12 -2.84 -5.54
CA ASN A 38 17.78 -1.66 -4.77
C ASN A 38 17.59 -0.50 -5.75
N SER A 39 16.34 -0.23 -6.14
CA SER A 39 15.95 1.05 -6.71
C SER A 39 15.04 1.72 -5.72
N SER A 40 15.64 2.25 -4.66
CA SER A 40 15.01 3.24 -3.78
C SER A 40 14.93 4.60 -4.50
N SER A 41 14.24 4.60 -5.63
CA SER A 41 13.56 5.75 -6.20
C SER A 41 12.11 5.28 -6.35
N ILE A 42 11.21 5.89 -5.58
CA ILE A 42 9.77 5.75 -5.84
C ILE A 42 9.58 6.38 -7.21
N ASP A 43 9.62 5.58 -8.28
CA ASP A 43 9.25 6.05 -9.61
C ASP A 43 7.83 6.58 -9.47
N ALA A 44 7.70 7.89 -9.62
CA ALA A 44 6.40 8.53 -9.62
C ALA A 44 5.58 7.89 -10.72
N LEU A 45 4.45 7.32 -10.34
CA LEU A 45 3.53 6.68 -11.26
C LEU A 45 2.82 7.79 -12.04
N VAL A 46 3.29 8.05 -13.27
CA VAL A 46 2.81 9.13 -14.12
C VAL A 46 2.16 8.55 -15.38
N VAL A 47 0.92 8.98 -15.64
CA VAL A 47 0.24 8.76 -16.92
C VAL A 47 0.41 10.05 -17.73
N PRO A 48 1.28 10.06 -18.76
CA PRO A 48 1.80 11.30 -19.33
C PRO A 48 0.76 12.15 -20.09
N ASP A 49 -0.33 11.56 -20.54
CA ASP A 49 -1.35 12.16 -21.39
C ASP A 49 -2.73 12.32 -20.71
N LEU A 50 -2.85 11.98 -19.42
CA LEU A 50 -4.09 12.15 -18.65
C LEU A 50 -3.91 13.00 -17.39
N PRO A 51 -4.84 13.92 -17.09
CA PRO A 51 -5.02 14.47 -15.75
C PRO A 51 -5.20 13.37 -14.70
N LEU A 52 -4.81 13.63 -13.45
CA LEU A 52 -4.83 12.63 -12.38
C LEU A 52 -6.22 12.02 -12.14
N ASP A 53 -7.27 12.85 -12.16
CA ASP A 53 -8.65 12.40 -11.95
C ASP A 53 -9.21 11.63 -13.15
N GLU A 54 -8.84 12.03 -14.38
CA GLU A 54 -9.18 11.27 -15.59
C GLU A 54 -8.46 9.92 -15.64
N ALA A 55 -7.20 9.85 -15.20
CA ALA A 55 -6.47 8.59 -15.08
C ALA A 55 -7.17 7.60 -14.13
N VAL A 56 -7.72 8.08 -13.01
CA VAL A 56 -8.52 7.26 -12.09
C VAL A 56 -9.82 6.76 -12.75
N LYS A 57 -10.47 7.57 -13.58
CA LYS A 57 -11.67 7.16 -14.33
C LYS A 57 -11.34 6.10 -15.39
N GLU A 58 -10.24 6.25 -16.12
CA GLU A 58 -9.79 5.26 -17.10
C GLU A 58 -9.36 3.95 -16.45
N TYR A 59 -8.72 4.03 -15.28
CA TYR A 59 -8.44 2.85 -14.46
C TYR A 59 -9.73 2.11 -14.06
N ALA A 60 -10.78 2.84 -13.68
CA ALA A 60 -12.10 2.25 -13.40
C ALA A 60 -12.74 1.62 -14.63
N ASN A 61 -12.63 2.26 -15.80
CA ASN A 61 -13.11 1.69 -17.06
C ASN A 61 -12.40 0.38 -17.41
N TRP A 62 -11.09 0.32 -17.21
CA TRP A 62 -10.30 -0.91 -17.40
C TRP A 62 -10.77 -2.04 -16.47
N HIS A 63 -10.98 -1.78 -15.17
CA HIS A 63 -11.56 -2.77 -14.25
C HIS A 63 -12.92 -3.28 -14.71
N LYS A 64 -13.83 -2.36 -15.11
CA LYS A 64 -15.18 -2.71 -15.59
C LYS A 64 -15.15 -3.55 -16.86
N SER A 65 -14.14 -3.40 -17.72
CA SER A 65 -13.98 -4.20 -18.94
C SER A 65 -13.68 -5.68 -18.65
N ARG A 66 -13.11 -5.99 -17.47
CA ARG A 66 -12.68 -7.34 -17.04
C ARG A 66 -13.74 -8.09 -16.22
N VAL A 67 -14.92 -7.50 -16.00
CA VAL A 67 -16.01 -8.11 -15.23
C VAL A 67 -17.33 -8.09 -16.00
N ALA A 68 -18.07 -9.20 -15.95
CA ALA A 68 -19.39 -9.30 -16.58
C ALA A 68 -20.54 -8.88 -15.64
N SER A 69 -20.38 -9.08 -14.33
CA SER A 69 -21.40 -8.78 -13.33
C SER A 69 -21.63 -7.28 -13.18
N GLN A 70 -22.89 -6.85 -13.26
CA GLN A 70 -23.27 -5.45 -13.03
C GLN A 70 -22.93 -5.02 -11.60
N GLU A 71 -23.20 -5.87 -10.61
CA GLU A 71 -22.87 -5.60 -9.20
C GLU A 71 -21.37 -5.32 -9.00
N MET A 72 -20.49 -6.07 -9.69
CA MET A 72 -19.05 -5.82 -9.62
C MET A 72 -18.66 -4.51 -10.30
N LYS A 73 -19.34 -4.12 -11.39
CA LYS A 73 -19.12 -2.82 -12.06
C LYS A 73 -19.55 -1.67 -11.16
N ASP A 74 -20.71 -1.79 -10.52
CA ASP A 74 -21.23 -0.78 -9.58
C ASP A 74 -20.27 -0.59 -8.39
N ASN A 75 -19.65 -1.67 -7.92
CA ASN A 75 -18.62 -1.61 -6.88
C ASN A 75 -17.31 -0.93 -7.36
N VAL A 76 -16.94 -1.11 -8.63
CA VAL A 76 -15.79 -0.39 -9.22
C VAL A 76 -16.12 1.10 -9.34
N ASP A 77 -17.34 1.44 -9.76
CA ASP A 77 -17.79 2.84 -9.82
C ASP A 77 -17.79 3.49 -8.44
N LEU A 78 -18.23 2.77 -7.40
CA LEU A 78 -18.15 3.22 -6.01
C LEU A 78 -16.69 3.44 -5.56
N ALA A 79 -15.78 2.49 -5.84
CA ALA A 79 -14.37 2.65 -5.51
C ALA A 79 -13.75 3.88 -6.20
N CYS A 80 -14.08 4.11 -7.48
CA CYS A 80 -13.68 5.30 -8.22
C CYS A 80 -14.22 6.58 -7.58
N GLN A 81 -15.50 6.60 -7.21
CA GLN A 81 -16.12 7.74 -6.53
C GLN A 81 -15.44 8.06 -5.20
N ILE A 82 -15.13 7.05 -4.38
CA ILE A 82 -14.43 7.21 -3.10
C ILE A 82 -13.02 7.76 -3.32
N ALA A 83 -12.29 7.24 -4.31
CA ALA A 83 -10.95 7.74 -4.63
C ALA A 83 -11.00 9.23 -5.01
N LEU A 84 -11.89 9.60 -5.93
CA LEU A 84 -12.02 10.98 -6.40
C LEU A 84 -12.52 11.93 -5.30
N SER A 85 -13.45 11.49 -4.44
CA SER A 85 -13.97 12.31 -3.35
C SER A 85 -12.91 12.60 -2.28
N LYS A 86 -11.98 11.66 -2.05
CA LYS A 86 -10.82 11.81 -1.15
C LYS A 86 -9.62 12.48 -1.82
N GLY A 87 -9.68 12.73 -3.13
CA GLY A 87 -8.59 13.32 -3.90
C GLY A 87 -7.42 12.36 -4.16
N PHE A 88 -7.67 11.05 -4.12
CA PHE A 88 -6.65 10.05 -4.43
C PHE A 88 -6.37 9.97 -5.93
N ASP A 89 -5.08 10.03 -6.28
CA ASP A 89 -4.56 9.69 -7.60
C ASP A 89 -4.03 8.25 -7.65
N LEU A 90 -3.69 7.77 -8.85
CA LEU A 90 -3.19 6.40 -9.03
C LEU A 90 -1.85 6.14 -8.32
N SER A 91 -0.99 7.15 -8.18
CA SER A 91 0.27 6.99 -7.45
C SER A 91 0.04 6.77 -5.97
N GLN A 92 -0.95 7.45 -5.38
CA GLN A 92 -1.34 7.31 -3.98
C GLN A 92 -2.02 5.95 -3.73
N ILE A 93 -2.92 5.55 -4.63
CA ILE A 93 -3.58 4.24 -4.58
C ILE A 93 -2.52 3.10 -4.63
N ASP A 94 -1.55 3.17 -5.56
CA ASP A 94 -0.47 2.17 -5.68
C ASP A 94 0.47 2.16 -4.48
N LYS A 95 0.70 3.31 -3.85
CA LYS A 95 1.63 3.45 -2.73
C LYS A 95 1.06 2.90 -1.44
N ASP A 96 -0.17 3.27 -1.09
CA ASP A 96 -0.74 2.94 0.21
C ASP A 96 -1.46 1.59 0.18
N ARG A 97 -2.02 1.21 -0.99
CA ARG A 97 -2.73 -0.05 -1.24
C ARG A 97 -3.75 -0.44 -0.16
N ASN A 98 -4.34 0.56 0.50
CA ASN A 98 -5.21 0.33 1.64
C ASN A 98 -6.63 -0.02 1.19
N CYS A 99 -6.90 -1.31 0.98
CA CYS A 99 -8.23 -1.76 0.57
C CYS A 99 -9.32 -1.48 1.63
N ASN A 100 -8.96 -1.29 2.91
CA ASN A 100 -9.93 -1.04 3.97
C ASN A 100 -10.63 0.32 3.79
N ASP A 101 -9.94 1.33 3.24
CA ASP A 101 -10.52 2.66 2.98
C ASP A 101 -11.70 2.61 1.98
N TYR A 102 -11.82 1.52 1.24
CA TYR A 102 -12.90 1.27 0.31
C TYR A 102 -13.93 0.28 0.87
N THR A 103 -13.49 -0.77 1.57
CA THR A 103 -14.43 -1.73 2.17
C THR A 103 -15.25 -1.12 3.29
N ASP A 104 -14.67 -0.20 4.05
CA ASP A 104 -15.34 0.51 5.13
C ASP A 104 -16.46 1.43 4.60
N GLU A 105 -16.40 1.79 3.30
CA GLU A 105 -17.41 2.56 2.59
C GLU A 105 -18.33 1.69 1.70
N GLY A 106 -18.28 0.37 1.86
CA GLY A 106 -19.25 -0.55 1.24
C GLY A 106 -18.80 -1.19 -0.08
N VAL A 107 -17.56 -0.96 -0.53
CA VAL A 107 -17.02 -1.70 -1.67
C VAL A 107 -16.80 -3.17 -1.27
N MET A 108 -17.25 -4.10 -2.12
CA MET A 108 -16.99 -5.52 -1.96
C MET A 108 -15.50 -5.79 -1.75
N LYS A 109 -15.16 -6.57 -0.71
CA LYS A 109 -13.76 -6.88 -0.33
C LYS A 109 -12.88 -7.33 -1.51
N GLY A 110 -13.41 -8.18 -2.39
CA GLY A 110 -12.68 -8.65 -3.57
C GLY A 110 -12.41 -7.55 -4.61
N VAL A 111 -13.36 -6.62 -4.78
CA VAL A 111 -13.20 -5.47 -5.68
C VAL A 111 -12.23 -4.45 -5.08
N ALA A 112 -12.38 -4.10 -3.80
CA ALA A 112 -11.49 -3.18 -3.10
C ALA A 112 -10.03 -3.65 -3.13
N ARG A 113 -9.80 -4.95 -2.88
CA ARG A 113 -8.44 -5.52 -2.97
C ARG A 113 -7.85 -5.37 -4.36
N ARG A 114 -8.62 -5.72 -5.39
CA ARG A 114 -8.18 -5.64 -6.78
C ARG A 114 -7.90 -4.19 -7.20
N TRP A 115 -8.79 -3.28 -6.84
CA TRP A 115 -8.68 -1.84 -7.06
C TRP A 115 -7.38 -1.24 -6.53
N THR A 116 -6.92 -1.67 -5.35
CA THR A 116 -5.69 -1.15 -4.76
C THR A 116 -4.41 -1.84 -5.23
N GLU A 117 -4.50 -3.08 -5.72
CA GLU A 117 -3.31 -3.88 -6.06
C GLU A 117 -2.91 -3.79 -7.54
N GLU A 118 -3.84 -3.48 -8.46
CA GLU A 118 -3.64 -3.64 -9.90
C GLU A 118 -3.31 -2.34 -10.65
N VAL A 119 -2.99 -1.24 -9.97
CA VAL A 119 -2.65 0.04 -10.65
C VAL A 119 -1.49 -0.16 -11.63
N ARG A 120 -0.43 -0.86 -11.20
CA ARG A 120 0.72 -1.17 -12.07
C ARG A 120 0.38 -2.13 -13.20
N GLU A 121 -0.56 -3.05 -12.99
CA GLU A 121 -1.01 -3.95 -14.06
C GLU A 121 -1.69 -3.14 -15.16
N TRP A 122 -2.59 -2.24 -14.80
CA TRP A 122 -3.25 -1.35 -15.76
C TRP A 122 -2.25 -0.54 -16.58
N LEU A 123 -1.21 0.04 -15.95
CA LEU A 123 -0.19 0.81 -16.67
C LEU A 123 0.57 0.01 -17.71
N ASN A 124 0.78 -1.29 -17.49
CA ASN A 124 1.40 -2.16 -18.49
C ASN A 124 0.52 -2.38 -19.72
N HIS A 125 -0.77 -2.06 -19.63
CA HIS A 125 -1.75 -2.13 -20.71
C HIS A 125 -2.17 -0.74 -21.23
N TYR A 126 -1.66 0.32 -20.62
CA TYR A 126 -2.00 1.68 -21.01
C TYR A 126 -1.17 2.11 -22.20
N GLU A 127 -1.84 2.40 -23.31
CA GLU A 127 -1.23 2.92 -24.54
C GLU A 127 -1.51 4.42 -24.63
N PRO A 128 -0.50 5.29 -24.47
CA PRO A 128 -0.72 6.73 -24.55
C PRO A 128 -1.05 7.17 -25.97
N LEU A 129 -1.87 8.22 -26.09
CA LEU A 129 -2.22 8.82 -27.38
C LEU A 129 -1.08 9.75 -27.84
N PHE A 130 -0.14 9.23 -28.65
CA PHE A 130 0.92 10.01 -29.30
C PHE A 130 0.70 10.17 -30.81
#